data_AF-A0A2V7RPB4-F1
#
_entry.id   AF-A0A2V7RPB4-F1
#
_cell.length_a   1.000
_cell.length_b   1.000
_cell.length_c   1.000
_cell.angle_alpha   90.00
_cell.angle_beta   90.00
_cell.angle_gamma   90.00
#
_symmetry.space_group_name_H-M   'P 1'
#
loop_
_entity.id
_entity.type
_entity.pdbx_description
1 polymer ?
#
loop_
_entity_poly.entity_id
_entity_poly.type
_entity_poly.pdbx_seq_one_letter_code
_entity_poly.pdbx_strand_id
1 'polypeptide(L)'
;MNLRAPQPATGRWQSFHDDVARMLTTVSGVRGVAFATAEPVGDEATGVTIVKTAEERRRAMPSIEVSPSYFDVFGIRVERGRSFTLADADCAAVVCPVIVSREAARELWGSADPLGQHLTIDATHALVVIGIASDASSRTAEPVQALMMYTPWRPNARLYQPFLKVEDAGSGVVRRASSLVSERFAGAVAAPQTVEVQLTMIVDAFQRIGEVVGLVAAITAILAIFGVYGVVALAARRRLKEMGIRLALGARPRDVYRAIVAPNARPLATGLVLGAVFAAVLAVEADRLLAEVFPVRIVDPVAALLGTRADSITPLILSLEAQRRAAHLTGDADRLASILADDFVDVAATGMRRTKQQNVDETRTHVIKWTSLIAKNEQVQVFDSTAAIVIGEQEGSGTYNGQPFVRKIRYIRVYLKRNGRWQNVAAQSALIAQ
;
A
#
# COMPACT_ATOMS: atom_id res chain seq x y z
N MET A 1 -6.53 15.66 1.72
CA MET A 1 -7.85 15.00 1.61
C MET A 1 -8.41 15.30 0.24
N ASN A 2 -8.86 14.28 -0.49
CA ASN A 2 -9.51 14.43 -1.80
C ASN A 2 -11.03 14.52 -1.63
N LEU A 3 -11.65 15.55 -2.22
CA LEU A 3 -13.11 15.72 -2.28
C LEU A 3 -13.54 15.61 -3.75
N ARG A 4 -14.34 14.60 -4.10
CA ARG A 4 -14.95 14.52 -5.44
C ARG A 4 -16.13 15.50 -5.55
N ALA A 5 -15.99 16.50 -6.39
CA ALA A 5 -17.04 17.47 -6.70
C ALA A 5 -18.05 16.89 -7.72
N PRO A 6 -19.35 17.27 -7.64
CA PRO A 6 -20.33 16.93 -8.67
C PRO A 6 -20.08 17.77 -9.94
N GLN A 7 -20.54 17.27 -11.09
CA GLN A 7 -20.44 17.96 -12.37
C GLN A 7 -21.58 18.99 -12.51
N PRO A 8 -21.31 20.31 -12.52
CA PRO A 8 -22.31 21.31 -12.92
C PRO A 8 -22.79 21.13 -14.36
N ALA A 9 -24.06 21.46 -14.60
CA ALA A 9 -24.76 21.31 -15.89
C ALA A 9 -24.34 22.33 -16.97
N THR A 10 -23.43 23.26 -16.67
CA THR A 10 -22.99 24.30 -17.63
C THR A 10 -21.50 24.60 -17.47
N GLY A 11 -20.78 24.81 -18.58
CA GLY A 11 -19.32 24.97 -18.67
C GLY A 11 -18.73 26.24 -18.04
N ARG A 12 -19.29 26.73 -16.93
CA ARG A 12 -18.73 27.81 -16.10
C ARG A 12 -17.98 27.23 -14.90
N TRP A 13 -16.91 26.51 -15.20
CA TRP A 13 -16.11 25.77 -14.20
C TRP A 13 -15.40 26.70 -13.21
N GLN A 14 -14.93 27.87 -13.66
CA GLN A 14 -14.24 28.82 -12.79
C GLN A 14 -15.11 29.34 -11.64
N SER A 15 -16.36 29.74 -11.92
CA SER A 15 -17.28 30.19 -10.85
C SER A 15 -17.58 29.08 -9.84
N PHE A 16 -17.62 27.83 -10.30
CA PHE A 16 -17.80 26.68 -9.43
C PHE A 16 -16.57 26.49 -8.51
N HIS A 17 -15.35 26.55 -9.06
CA HIS A 17 -14.12 26.44 -8.25
C HIS A 17 -14.02 27.57 -7.22
N ASP A 18 -14.34 28.80 -7.61
CA ASP A 18 -14.31 29.96 -6.71
C ASP A 18 -15.33 29.82 -5.56
N ASP A 19 -16.55 29.35 -5.87
CA ASP A 19 -17.59 29.10 -4.87
C ASP A 19 -17.18 27.99 -3.88
N VAL A 20 -16.64 26.89 -4.39
CA VAL A 20 -16.14 25.78 -3.57
C VAL A 20 -14.97 26.23 -2.71
N ALA A 21 -14.03 27.01 -3.25
CA ALA A 21 -12.89 27.54 -2.50
C ALA A 21 -13.36 28.42 -1.33
N ARG A 22 -14.22 29.41 -1.61
CA ARG A 22 -14.78 30.31 -0.59
C ARG A 22 -15.48 29.53 0.51
N MET A 23 -16.36 28.60 0.13
CA MET A 23 -17.10 27.79 1.08
C MET A 23 -16.18 26.92 1.96
N LEU A 24 -15.19 26.25 1.38
CA LEU A 24 -14.30 25.37 2.14
C LEU A 24 -13.36 26.15 3.06
N THR A 25 -12.98 27.39 2.70
CA THR A 25 -12.18 28.25 3.58
C THR A 25 -12.91 28.75 4.83
N THR A 26 -14.25 28.74 4.87
CA THR A 26 -15.01 29.13 6.07
C THR A 26 -15.08 28.01 7.12
N VAL A 27 -14.67 26.79 6.77
CA VAL A 27 -14.69 25.65 7.69
C VAL A 27 -13.53 25.77 8.68
N SER A 28 -13.87 25.98 9.95
CA SER A 28 -12.88 26.03 11.05
C SER A 28 -12.05 24.74 11.09
N GLY A 29 -10.73 24.89 10.99
CA GLY A 29 -9.74 23.81 10.91
C GLY A 29 -9.18 23.56 9.49
N VAL A 30 -9.72 24.21 8.45
CA VAL A 30 -9.12 24.22 7.10
C VAL A 30 -8.08 25.35 7.02
N ARG A 31 -6.83 25.00 6.71
CA ARG A 31 -5.72 25.96 6.51
C ARG A 31 -5.51 26.37 5.06
N GLY A 32 -6.03 25.59 4.12
CA GLY A 32 -5.84 25.87 2.70
C GLY A 32 -6.65 24.94 1.80
N VAL A 33 -7.01 25.48 0.65
CA VAL A 33 -7.72 24.78 -0.42
C VAL A 33 -6.87 24.88 -1.67
N ALA A 34 -6.65 23.76 -2.32
CA ALA A 34 -6.02 23.69 -3.63
C ALA A 34 -6.92 22.89 -4.57
N PHE A 35 -6.74 23.10 -5.86
CA PHE A 35 -7.38 22.32 -6.90
C PHE A 35 -6.33 21.69 -7.79
N ALA A 36 -6.56 20.45 -8.18
CA ALA A 36 -5.72 19.75 -9.13
C ALA A 36 -6.47 18.61 -9.82
N THR A 37 -5.85 18.01 -10.83
CA THR A 37 -6.34 16.79 -11.47
C THR A 37 -6.10 15.54 -10.64
N ALA A 38 -5.03 15.53 -9.85
CA ALA A 38 -4.64 14.41 -9.01
C ALA A 38 -3.81 14.89 -7.81
N GLU A 39 -3.66 14.01 -6.81
CA GLU A 39 -2.72 14.19 -5.72
C GLU A 39 -1.27 13.85 -6.17
N PRO A 40 -0.23 14.28 -5.43
CA PRO A 40 1.15 14.20 -5.92
C PRO A 40 1.65 12.76 -6.11
N VAL A 41 1.11 11.82 -5.35
CA VAL A 41 1.44 10.38 -5.40
C VAL A 41 0.16 9.60 -5.10
N GLY A 42 -0.65 9.38 -6.14
CA GLY A 42 -1.91 8.64 -6.06
C GLY A 42 -2.85 8.98 -7.22
N ASP A 43 -3.51 7.93 -7.76
CA ASP A 43 -4.62 7.95 -8.72
C ASP A 43 -4.32 7.87 -10.24
N GLU A 44 -5.26 7.21 -10.94
CA GLU A 44 -5.35 6.94 -12.40
C GLU A 44 -5.48 8.22 -13.25
N ALA A 45 -5.74 9.38 -12.63
CA ALA A 45 -5.95 10.67 -13.30
C ALA A 45 -4.65 11.45 -13.59
N THR A 46 -3.49 10.89 -13.22
CA THR A 46 -2.19 11.44 -13.60
C THR A 46 -1.95 11.19 -15.09
N GLY A 47 -2.11 12.22 -15.92
CA GLY A 47 -1.84 12.11 -17.35
C GLY A 47 -0.36 11.86 -17.60
N VAL A 48 -0.02 11.07 -18.61
CA VAL A 48 1.38 10.90 -19.05
C VAL A 48 1.59 11.78 -20.28
N THR A 49 2.51 12.73 -20.18
CA THR A 49 2.92 13.58 -21.29
C THR A 49 4.28 13.14 -21.79
N ILE A 50 4.40 12.84 -23.08
CA ILE A 50 5.70 12.63 -23.70
C ILE A 50 6.30 14.01 -23.96
N VAL A 51 7.36 14.34 -23.24
CA VAL A 51 8.13 15.55 -23.47
C VAL A 51 9.40 15.24 -24.22
N LYS A 52 9.81 16.21 -25.01
CA LYS A 52 11.05 16.18 -25.78
C LYS A 52 11.94 17.32 -25.29
N THR A 53 13.17 17.00 -24.92
CA THR A 53 14.18 18.01 -24.58
C THR A 53 14.81 18.60 -25.84
N ALA A 54 15.57 19.69 -25.68
CA ALA A 54 16.35 20.29 -26.77
C ALA A 54 17.38 19.31 -27.39
N GLU A 55 17.81 18.28 -26.65
CA GLU A 55 18.70 17.22 -27.12
C GLU A 55 17.96 16.05 -27.80
N GLU A 56 16.72 16.26 -28.25
CA GLU A 56 15.87 15.24 -28.90
C GLU A 56 15.52 14.02 -28.01
N ARG A 57 15.82 14.06 -26.71
CA ARG A 57 15.48 12.97 -25.78
C ARG A 57 14.00 12.99 -25.46
N ARG A 58 13.31 11.88 -25.73
CA ARG A 58 11.89 11.68 -25.39
C ARG A 58 11.74 11.00 -24.05
N ARG A 59 10.90 11.56 -23.18
CA ARG A 59 10.55 10.97 -21.89
C ARG A 59 9.07 11.09 -21.61
N ALA A 60 8.48 9.97 -21.20
CA ALA A 60 7.14 9.91 -20.68
C ALA A 60 7.17 10.43 -19.25
N MET A 61 6.47 11.53 -18.99
CA MET A 61 6.42 12.16 -17.68
C MET A 61 4.97 12.21 -17.17
N PRO A 62 4.71 11.62 -16.00
CA PRO A 62 3.54 11.95 -15.20
C PRO A 62 3.36 13.46 -15.07
N SER A 63 2.18 13.94 -15.40
CA SER A 63 1.83 15.35 -15.46
C SER A 63 0.52 15.62 -14.74
N ILE A 64 0.54 16.62 -13.87
CA ILE A 64 -0.65 17.07 -13.15
C ILE A 64 -0.87 18.56 -13.35
N GLU A 65 -2.14 18.95 -13.50
CA GLU A 65 -2.52 20.36 -13.53
C GLU A 65 -2.87 20.80 -12.12
N VAL A 66 -2.27 21.91 -11.68
CA VAL A 66 -2.31 22.35 -10.29
C VAL A 66 -2.60 23.84 -10.16
N SER A 67 -3.42 24.17 -9.17
CA SER A 67 -3.62 25.55 -8.73
C SER A 67 -2.38 26.11 -8.02
N PRO A 68 -2.19 27.45 -7.95
CA PRO A 68 -1.08 28.07 -7.24
C PRO A 68 -0.87 27.60 -5.79
N SER A 69 -1.97 27.33 -5.06
CA SER A 69 -1.93 26.91 -3.65
C SER A 69 -1.59 25.42 -3.45
N TYR A 70 -1.45 24.64 -4.52
CA TYR A 70 -1.23 23.20 -4.44
C TYR A 70 0.03 22.82 -3.68
N PHE A 71 1.16 23.47 -4.00
CA PHE A 71 2.44 23.22 -3.35
C PHE A 71 2.36 23.48 -1.84
N ASP A 72 1.68 24.55 -1.42
CA ASP A 72 1.48 24.89 -0.01
C ASP A 72 0.54 23.90 0.71
N VAL A 73 -0.53 23.48 0.04
CA VAL A 73 -1.51 22.51 0.57
C VAL A 73 -0.84 21.16 0.82
N PHE A 74 -0.02 20.69 -0.10
CA PHE A 74 0.70 19.41 0.00
C PHE A 74 2.07 19.51 0.71
N GLY A 75 2.53 20.71 1.03
CA GLY A 75 3.83 20.92 1.67
C GLY A 75 5.04 20.62 0.76
N ILE A 76 4.84 20.68 -0.55
CA ILE A 76 5.90 20.53 -1.56
C ILE A 76 6.61 21.87 -1.69
N ARG A 77 7.93 21.91 -1.53
CA ARG A 77 8.70 23.15 -1.59
C ARG A 77 9.18 23.40 -3.02
N VAL A 78 8.91 24.58 -3.58
CA VAL A 78 9.61 25.03 -4.79
C VAL A 78 11.01 25.49 -4.38
N GLU A 79 12.03 24.68 -4.69
CA GLU A 79 13.40 24.84 -4.21
C GLU A 79 14.19 25.85 -5.03
N ARG A 80 13.89 25.93 -6.33
CA ARG A 80 14.49 26.90 -7.26
C ARG A 80 13.42 27.46 -8.20
N GLY A 81 13.59 28.70 -8.63
CA GLY A 81 12.65 29.40 -9.50
C GLY A 81 11.44 29.94 -8.75
N ARG A 82 10.25 29.90 -9.37
CA ARG A 82 8.99 30.41 -8.78
C ARG A 82 7.84 29.42 -8.89
N SER A 83 6.83 29.59 -8.04
CA SER A 83 5.55 28.88 -8.17
C SER A 83 4.65 29.50 -9.25
N PHE A 84 3.53 28.84 -9.55
CA PHE A 84 2.48 29.36 -10.42
C PHE A 84 1.74 30.52 -9.78
N THR A 85 1.23 31.40 -10.63
CA THR A 85 0.32 32.49 -10.31
C THR A 85 -0.98 32.33 -11.09
N LEU A 86 -2.01 33.11 -10.77
CA LEU A 86 -3.27 33.07 -11.53
C LEU A 86 -3.09 33.54 -12.98
N ALA A 87 -2.08 34.36 -13.27
CA ALA A 87 -1.78 34.80 -14.64
C ALA A 87 -1.21 33.67 -15.51
N ASP A 88 -0.61 32.65 -14.90
CA ASP A 88 -0.05 31.49 -15.61
C ASP A 88 -1.14 30.49 -16.07
N ALA A 89 -2.39 30.67 -15.64
CA ALA A 89 -3.51 29.79 -16.00
C ALA A 89 -3.93 29.92 -17.48
N ASP A 90 -3.63 31.07 -18.10
CA ASP A 90 -3.90 31.29 -19.51
C ASP A 90 -2.67 30.94 -20.35
N CYS A 91 -2.60 29.66 -20.70
CA CYS A 91 -1.59 29.06 -21.58
C CYS A 91 -1.68 29.55 -23.04
N ALA A 92 -2.39 30.65 -23.32
CA ALA A 92 -2.60 31.21 -24.66
C ALA A 92 -1.34 31.84 -25.27
N ALA A 93 -0.30 32.13 -24.48
CA ALA A 93 1.02 32.41 -25.02
C ALA A 93 1.67 31.08 -25.45
N VAL A 94 2.29 31.04 -26.62
CA VAL A 94 2.96 29.88 -27.28
C VAL A 94 3.88 29.04 -26.36
N VAL A 95 4.20 29.54 -25.16
CA VAL A 95 5.03 28.88 -24.15
C VAL A 95 4.28 28.82 -22.81
N CYS A 96 3.86 27.61 -22.41
CA CYS A 96 3.24 27.37 -21.10
C CYS A 96 4.30 27.19 -20.01
N PRO A 97 4.15 27.81 -18.83
CA PRO A 97 5.08 27.57 -17.73
C PRO A 97 4.90 26.16 -17.15
N VAL A 98 6.01 25.54 -16.76
CA VAL A 98 6.02 24.22 -16.11
C VAL A 98 6.93 24.22 -14.90
N ILE A 99 6.56 23.46 -13.88
CA ILE A 99 7.41 23.17 -12.72
C ILE A 99 7.71 21.68 -12.74
N VAL A 100 8.95 21.29 -12.51
CA VAL A 100 9.37 19.88 -12.50
C VAL A 100 9.84 19.46 -11.12
N SER A 101 9.67 18.19 -10.78
CA SER A 101 10.29 17.59 -9.59
C SER A 101 11.83 17.65 -9.66
N ARG A 102 12.48 17.53 -8.50
CA ARG A 102 13.94 17.47 -8.39
C ARG A 102 14.48 16.26 -9.15
N GLU A 103 13.83 15.10 -9.07
CA GLU A 103 14.27 13.92 -9.80
C GLU A 103 14.12 14.11 -11.33
N ALA A 104 13.01 14.68 -11.80
CA ALA A 104 12.86 15.02 -13.21
C ALA A 104 13.94 16.00 -13.69
N ALA A 105 14.29 16.99 -12.88
CA ALA A 105 15.37 17.93 -13.18
C ALA A 105 16.72 17.20 -13.33
N ARG A 106 17.04 16.28 -12.42
CA ARG A 106 18.27 15.49 -12.45
C ARG A 106 18.33 14.54 -13.64
N GLU A 107 17.25 13.83 -13.97
CA GLU A 107 17.27 12.88 -15.09
C GLU A 107 17.39 13.57 -16.46
N LEU A 108 16.65 14.67 -16.65
CA LEU A 108 16.57 15.33 -17.95
C LEU A 108 17.76 16.25 -18.23
N TRP A 109 18.29 16.93 -17.22
CA TRP A 109 19.35 17.93 -17.38
C TRP A 109 20.66 17.58 -16.63
N GLY A 110 20.68 16.54 -15.80
CA GLY A 110 21.89 16.13 -15.08
C GLY A 110 22.40 17.25 -14.17
N SER A 111 23.54 17.83 -14.53
CA SER A 111 24.15 18.98 -13.85
C SER A 111 23.84 20.34 -14.50
N ALA A 112 23.18 20.36 -15.66
CA ALA A 112 22.81 21.59 -16.34
C ALA A 112 21.63 22.28 -15.63
N ASP A 113 21.51 23.60 -15.77
CA ASP A 113 20.42 24.35 -15.14
C ASP A 113 19.11 24.14 -15.92
N PRO A 114 18.07 23.51 -15.31
CA PRO A 114 16.81 23.28 -16.00
C PRO A 114 15.96 24.55 -16.09
N LEU A 115 16.20 25.59 -15.27
CA LEU A 115 15.39 26.82 -15.31
C LEU A 115 15.53 27.55 -16.65
N GLY A 116 14.39 27.96 -17.22
CA GLY A 116 14.32 28.62 -18.53
C GLY A 116 14.45 27.66 -19.73
N GLN A 117 14.73 26.38 -19.50
CA GLN A 117 14.80 25.38 -20.55
C GLN A 117 13.42 25.06 -21.11
N HIS A 118 13.39 24.71 -22.39
CA HIS A 118 12.16 24.36 -23.09
C HIS A 118 11.97 22.85 -23.15
N LEU A 119 10.73 22.41 -22.92
CA LEU A 119 10.26 21.07 -23.22
C LEU A 119 9.20 21.17 -24.30
N THR A 120 9.24 20.28 -25.28
CA THR A 120 8.26 20.27 -26.37
C THR A 120 7.36 19.05 -26.22
N ILE A 121 6.05 19.25 -26.23
CA ILE A 121 5.07 18.14 -26.17
C ILE A 121 4.75 17.67 -27.60
N ASP A 122 4.48 18.61 -28.50
CA ASP A 122 4.26 18.39 -29.93
C ASP A 122 4.77 19.59 -30.75
N ALA A 123 4.56 19.60 -32.07
CA ALA A 123 5.06 20.65 -32.97
C ALA A 123 4.57 22.08 -32.62
N THR A 124 3.53 22.21 -31.78
CA THR A 124 2.83 23.47 -31.51
C THR A 124 2.84 23.87 -30.02
N HIS A 125 3.12 22.93 -29.11
CA HIS A 125 3.10 23.18 -27.66
C HIS A 125 4.52 23.12 -27.08
N ALA A 126 5.02 24.29 -26.66
CA ALA A 126 6.24 24.42 -25.89
C ALA A 126 5.93 24.73 -24.41
N LEU A 127 6.72 24.13 -23.53
CA LEU A 127 6.72 24.39 -22.10
C LEU A 127 8.05 25.05 -21.72
N VAL A 128 8.04 25.97 -20.77
CA VAL A 128 9.26 26.56 -20.18
C VAL A 128 9.33 26.25 -18.70
N VAL A 129 10.46 25.69 -18.27
CA VAL A 129 10.66 25.34 -16.86
C VAL A 129 10.87 26.62 -16.05
N ILE A 130 9.92 26.95 -15.17
CA ILE A 130 9.97 28.16 -14.32
C ILE A 130 10.33 27.85 -12.87
N GLY A 131 10.33 26.57 -12.48
CA GLY A 131 10.59 26.15 -11.12
C GLY A 131 10.96 24.68 -10.99
N ILE A 132 11.66 24.36 -9.90
CA ILE A 132 11.99 23.01 -9.48
C ILE A 132 11.38 22.78 -8.10
N ALA A 133 10.51 21.79 -7.98
CA ALA A 133 9.88 21.39 -6.74
C ALA A 133 10.62 20.21 -6.08
N SER A 134 10.62 20.16 -4.75
CA SER A 134 11.06 18.98 -4.00
C SER A 134 10.24 17.76 -4.39
N ASP A 135 10.85 16.59 -4.41
CA ASP A 135 10.13 15.36 -4.74
C ASP A 135 8.96 15.14 -3.77
N ALA A 136 7.79 14.86 -4.32
CA ALA A 136 6.61 14.65 -3.51
C ALA A 136 6.71 13.30 -2.78
N SER A 137 6.50 13.33 -1.47
CA SER A 137 6.44 12.10 -0.66
C SER A 137 4.98 11.74 -0.39
N SER A 138 4.62 10.49 -0.65
CA SER A 138 3.50 9.88 0.06
C SER A 138 3.89 9.82 1.56
N ARG A 139 2.96 10.09 2.48
CA ARG A 139 3.24 10.00 3.93
C ARG A 139 3.49 8.55 4.40
N THR A 140 3.24 7.55 3.55
CA THR A 140 3.29 6.12 3.87
C THR A 140 4.32 5.33 3.04
N ALA A 141 5.05 5.99 2.13
CA ALA A 141 6.16 5.41 1.41
C ALA A 141 7.38 6.33 1.54
N GLU A 142 8.60 5.78 1.48
CA GLU A 142 9.81 6.59 1.23
C GLU A 142 9.55 7.56 0.06
N PRO A 143 10.20 8.75 0.02
CA PRO A 143 10.01 9.69 -1.07
C PRO A 143 10.18 8.95 -2.39
N VAL A 144 9.06 8.71 -3.07
CA VAL A 144 9.08 8.09 -4.38
C VAL A 144 9.84 9.10 -5.23
N GLN A 145 10.98 8.67 -5.78
CA GLN A 145 11.73 9.43 -6.78
C GLN A 145 10.89 9.48 -8.07
N ALA A 146 9.73 10.14 -7.99
CA ALA A 146 8.75 10.19 -9.04
C ALA A 146 9.11 11.34 -9.96
N LEU A 147 9.43 11.02 -11.21
CA LEU A 147 9.50 12.00 -12.27
C LEU A 147 8.13 12.67 -12.42
N MET A 148 7.98 13.88 -11.88
CA MET A 148 6.73 14.63 -11.94
C MET A 148 6.91 15.94 -12.70
N MET A 149 5.89 16.26 -13.50
CA MET A 149 5.68 17.53 -14.16
C MET A 149 4.39 18.18 -13.64
N TYR A 150 4.47 19.44 -13.24
CA TYR A 150 3.33 20.25 -12.79
C TYR A 150 3.06 21.32 -13.84
N THR A 151 1.81 21.44 -14.25
CA THR A 151 1.34 22.45 -15.21
C THR A 151 0.27 23.32 -14.54
N PRO A 152 0.08 24.58 -14.96
CA PRO A 152 -0.90 25.46 -14.34
C PRO A 152 -2.32 24.95 -14.61
N TRP A 153 -3.16 24.99 -13.58
CA TRP A 153 -4.58 24.70 -13.75
C TRP A 153 -5.24 25.71 -14.71
N ARG A 154 -6.28 25.25 -15.41
CA ARG A 154 -7.07 26.07 -16.34
C ARG A 154 -8.53 26.04 -15.90
N PRO A 155 -8.97 26.99 -15.06
CA PRO A 155 -10.23 26.88 -14.31
C PRO A 155 -11.47 26.82 -15.20
N ASN A 156 -11.42 27.26 -16.46
CA ASN A 156 -12.52 27.12 -17.42
C ASN A 156 -12.43 25.89 -18.34
N ALA A 157 -11.33 25.14 -18.31
CA ALA A 157 -11.11 24.03 -19.24
C ALA A 157 -11.75 22.71 -18.77
N ARG A 158 -11.82 22.48 -17.45
CA ARG A 158 -12.37 21.25 -16.86
C ARG A 158 -12.64 21.39 -15.37
N LEU A 159 -13.34 20.40 -14.80
CA LEU A 159 -13.54 20.25 -13.37
C LEU A 159 -12.27 19.69 -12.70
N TYR A 160 -11.63 20.48 -11.83
CA TYR A 160 -10.58 20.03 -10.92
C TYR A 160 -11.13 19.56 -9.58
N GLN A 161 -10.43 18.62 -8.94
CA GLN A 161 -10.76 18.11 -7.61
C GLN A 161 -10.25 19.08 -6.52
N PRO A 162 -11.08 19.46 -5.54
CA PRO A 162 -10.63 20.19 -4.36
C PRO A 162 -9.84 19.31 -3.37
N PHE A 163 -8.70 19.83 -2.94
CA PHE A 163 -7.82 19.27 -1.91
C PHE A 163 -7.72 20.21 -0.71
N LEU A 164 -7.83 19.63 0.48
CA LEU A 164 -7.83 20.37 1.75
C LEU A 164 -6.59 20.07 2.58
N LYS A 165 -5.95 21.13 3.08
CA LYS A 165 -5.00 21.10 4.20
C LYS A 165 -5.75 21.42 5.49
N VAL A 166 -5.74 20.51 6.44
CA VAL A 166 -6.46 20.65 7.73
C VAL A 166 -5.50 20.58 8.92
N GLU A 167 -5.82 21.27 10.01
CA GLU A 167 -5.00 21.28 11.24
C GLU A 167 -5.03 19.95 11.96
N ASP A 168 -6.23 19.37 12.04
CA ASP A 168 -6.50 18.07 12.61
C ASP A 168 -7.26 17.26 11.55
N ALA A 169 -6.66 16.14 11.13
CA ALA A 169 -7.29 15.19 10.23
C ALA A 169 -8.44 14.41 10.90
N GLY A 170 -8.73 14.70 12.18
CA GLY A 170 -9.89 14.23 12.91
C GLY A 170 -11.19 14.41 12.12
N SER A 171 -12.10 13.45 12.32
CA SER A 171 -13.35 13.31 11.55
C SER A 171 -14.29 14.51 11.62
N GLY A 172 -14.13 15.42 12.59
CA GLY A 172 -15.00 16.59 12.77
C GLY A 172 -14.84 17.69 11.72
N VAL A 173 -13.62 17.99 11.26
CA VAL A 173 -13.39 19.00 10.19
C VAL A 173 -13.78 18.41 8.83
N VAL A 174 -13.39 17.15 8.61
CA VAL A 174 -13.67 16.37 7.40
C VAL A 174 -15.17 16.22 7.15
N ARG A 175 -15.95 15.82 8.17
CA ARG A 175 -17.41 15.68 8.05
C ARG A 175 -18.10 17.00 7.75
N ARG A 176 -17.69 18.09 8.41
CA ARG A 176 -18.27 19.43 8.17
C ARG A 176 -17.98 19.95 6.76
N ALA A 177 -16.73 19.80 6.30
CA ALA A 177 -16.37 20.18 4.93
C ALA A 177 -17.14 19.34 3.89
N SER A 178 -17.24 18.03 4.12
CA SER A 178 -17.98 17.11 3.27
C SER A 178 -19.49 17.41 3.26
N SER A 179 -20.11 17.67 4.41
CA SER A 179 -21.54 17.95 4.51
C SER A 179 -21.91 19.25 3.82
N LEU A 180 -21.09 20.30 3.96
CA LEU A 180 -21.31 21.58 3.27
C LEU A 180 -21.27 21.44 1.74
N VAL A 181 -20.34 20.64 1.22
CA VAL A 181 -20.28 20.35 -0.23
C VAL A 181 -21.51 19.56 -0.67
N SER A 182 -21.92 18.54 0.08
CA SER A 182 -23.10 17.71 -0.25
C SER A 182 -24.44 18.43 -0.11
N GLU A 183 -24.57 19.36 0.85
CA GLU A 183 -25.79 20.17 1.05
C GLU A 183 -25.96 21.23 -0.04
N ARG A 184 -24.86 21.86 -0.47
CA ARG A 184 -24.89 22.93 -1.49
C ARG A 184 -25.01 22.37 -2.91
N PHE A 185 -24.45 21.20 -3.17
CA PHE A 185 -24.45 20.59 -4.50
C PHE A 185 -25.07 19.19 -4.44
N ALA A 186 -26.37 19.10 -4.75
CA ALA A 186 -27.10 17.84 -4.84
C ALA A 186 -26.39 16.87 -5.80
N GLY A 187 -26.03 15.68 -5.30
CA GLY A 187 -25.28 14.67 -6.06
C GLY A 187 -23.76 14.66 -5.82
N ALA A 188 -23.21 15.55 -4.98
CA ALA A 188 -21.82 15.48 -4.56
C ALA A 188 -21.57 14.30 -3.62
N VAL A 189 -20.95 13.23 -4.13
CA VAL A 189 -20.35 12.20 -3.28
C VAL A 189 -19.01 12.74 -2.78
N ALA A 190 -19.07 13.57 -1.74
CA ALA A 190 -17.91 13.93 -0.94
C ALA A 190 -17.52 12.72 -0.08
N ALA A 191 -17.09 11.61 -0.69
CA ALA A 191 -16.48 10.52 0.04
C ALA A 191 -15.04 10.97 0.38
N PRO A 192 -14.68 11.19 1.66
CA PRO A 192 -13.30 11.48 2.03
C PRO A 192 -12.45 10.29 1.62
N GLN A 193 -11.68 10.42 0.54
CA GLN A 193 -10.65 9.42 0.24
C GLN A 193 -9.39 9.88 0.95
N THR A 194 -9.09 9.22 2.07
CA THR A 194 -7.73 9.18 2.63
C THR A 194 -6.93 8.22 1.77
N VAL A 195 -5.65 8.54 1.50
CA VAL A 195 -4.72 7.73 0.69
C VAL A 195 -4.71 6.24 1.10
N GLU A 196 -5.04 5.93 2.37
CA GLU A 196 -5.31 4.55 2.85
C GLU A 196 -6.36 3.75 2.05
N VAL A 197 -7.45 4.37 1.56
CA VAL A 197 -8.60 3.66 0.95
C VAL A 197 -8.31 3.25 -0.50
N GLN A 198 -7.36 3.90 -1.16
CA GLN A 198 -7.04 3.62 -2.55
C GLN A 198 -6.04 2.47 -2.70
N LEU A 199 -5.12 2.33 -1.74
CA LEU A 199 -4.21 1.18 -1.65
C LEU A 199 -4.97 -0.14 -1.43
N THR A 200 -6.05 -0.14 -0.64
CA THR A 200 -6.83 -1.37 -0.40
C THR A 200 -7.56 -1.84 -1.64
N MET A 201 -8.11 -0.94 -2.48
CA MET A 201 -8.78 -1.36 -3.72
C MET A 201 -7.83 -1.94 -4.77
N ILE A 202 -6.62 -1.38 -4.89
CA ILE A 202 -5.60 -1.91 -5.82
C ILE A 202 -5.11 -3.27 -5.32
N VAL A 203 -4.78 -3.40 -4.03
CA VAL A 203 -4.36 -4.68 -3.42
C VAL A 203 -5.45 -5.74 -3.55
N ASP A 204 -6.72 -5.40 -3.30
CA ASP A 204 -7.84 -6.34 -3.44
C ASP A 204 -8.03 -6.82 -4.88
N ALA A 205 -7.85 -5.94 -5.88
CA ALA A 205 -7.93 -6.30 -7.29
C ALA A 205 -6.80 -7.26 -7.70
N PHE A 206 -5.57 -6.99 -7.27
CA PHE A 206 -4.42 -7.88 -7.52
C PHE A 206 -4.56 -9.22 -6.79
N GLN A 207 -5.10 -9.24 -5.58
CA GLN A 207 -5.39 -10.49 -4.86
C GLN A 207 -6.40 -11.35 -5.61
N ARG A 208 -7.50 -10.77 -6.12
CA ARG A 208 -8.50 -11.51 -6.90
C ARG A 208 -7.92 -12.09 -8.20
N ILE A 209 -7.07 -11.35 -8.89
CA ILE A 209 -6.37 -11.85 -10.08
C ILE A 209 -5.44 -13.02 -9.68
N GLY A 210 -4.71 -12.87 -8.56
CA GLY A 210 -3.86 -13.92 -8.00
C GLY A 210 -4.62 -15.19 -7.66
N GLU A 211 -5.82 -15.10 -7.10
CA GLU A 211 -6.69 -16.24 -6.79
C GLU A 211 -7.11 -17.00 -8.06
N VAL A 212 -7.51 -16.28 -9.12
CA VAL A 212 -7.90 -16.88 -10.40
C VAL A 212 -6.70 -17.58 -11.06
N VAL A 213 -5.54 -16.93 -11.09
CA VAL A 213 -4.30 -17.53 -11.62
C VAL A 213 -3.90 -18.75 -10.79
N GLY A 214 -4.04 -18.67 -9.46
CA GLY A 214 -3.80 -19.78 -8.53
C GLY A 214 -4.70 -20.98 -8.81
N LEU A 215 -5.98 -20.76 -9.11
CA LEU A 215 -6.92 -21.82 -9.49
C LEU A 215 -6.48 -22.51 -10.79
N VAL A 216 -6.10 -21.73 -11.81
CA VAL A 216 -5.60 -22.28 -13.08
C VAL A 216 -4.31 -23.07 -12.87
N ALA A 217 -3.40 -22.58 -12.04
CA ALA A 217 -2.17 -23.29 -11.67
C ALA A 217 -2.46 -24.62 -10.96
N ALA A 218 -3.43 -24.64 -10.04
CA ALA A 218 -3.85 -25.87 -9.34
C ALA A 218 -4.42 -26.92 -10.30
N ILE A 219 -5.29 -26.51 -11.23
CA ILE A 219 -5.85 -27.41 -12.27
C ILE A 219 -4.71 -27.97 -13.14
N THR A 220 -3.76 -27.11 -13.54
CA THR A 220 -2.61 -27.51 -14.35
C THR A 220 -1.71 -28.51 -13.60
N ALA A 221 -1.51 -28.31 -12.30
CA ALA A 221 -0.75 -29.25 -11.46
C ALA A 221 -1.44 -30.63 -11.37
N ILE A 222 -2.77 -30.66 -11.22
CA ILE A 222 -3.55 -31.90 -11.23
C ILE A 222 -3.40 -32.63 -12.57
N LEU A 223 -3.48 -31.91 -13.70
CA LEU A 223 -3.25 -32.47 -15.03
C LEU A 223 -1.84 -33.03 -15.19
N ALA A 224 -0.83 -32.34 -14.66
CA ALA A 224 0.55 -32.83 -14.66
C ALA A 224 0.71 -34.13 -13.85
N ILE A 225 0.07 -34.22 -12.67
CA ILE A 225 0.05 -35.44 -11.85
C ILE A 225 -0.57 -36.61 -12.61
N PHE A 226 -1.70 -36.39 -13.30
CA PHE A 226 -2.31 -37.43 -14.13
C PHE A 226 -1.40 -37.86 -15.30
N GLY A 227 -0.70 -36.91 -15.92
CA GLY A 227 0.30 -37.22 -16.96
C GLY A 227 1.43 -38.11 -16.44
N VAL A 228 2.01 -37.76 -15.28
CA VAL A 228 3.06 -38.56 -14.64
C VAL A 228 2.53 -39.94 -14.24
N TYR A 229 1.33 -40.02 -13.67
CA TYR A 229 0.68 -41.29 -13.34
C TYR A 229 0.53 -42.17 -14.60
N GLY A 230 0.09 -41.60 -15.73
CA GLY A 230 -0.05 -42.33 -16.99
C GLY A 230 1.27 -42.93 -17.47
N VAL A 231 2.36 -42.16 -17.43
CA VAL A 231 3.70 -42.63 -17.81
C VAL A 231 4.19 -43.75 -16.90
N VAL A 232 4.05 -43.58 -15.57
CA VAL A 232 4.47 -44.59 -14.58
C VAL A 232 3.62 -45.87 -14.69
N ALA A 233 2.30 -45.73 -14.87
CA ALA A 233 1.39 -46.86 -15.03
C ALA A 233 1.70 -47.65 -16.31
N LEU A 234 2.02 -46.97 -17.42
CA LEU A 234 2.44 -47.63 -18.66
C LEU A 234 3.77 -48.39 -18.47
N ALA A 235 4.74 -47.78 -17.79
CA ALA A 235 6.02 -48.41 -17.48
C ALA A 235 5.85 -49.64 -16.56
N ALA A 236 4.96 -49.57 -15.56
CA ALA A 236 4.64 -50.68 -14.68
C ALA A 236 3.95 -51.83 -15.44
N ARG A 237 2.98 -51.51 -16.32
CA ARG A 237 2.28 -52.52 -17.14
C ARG A 237 3.24 -53.32 -18.03
N ARG A 238 4.26 -52.66 -18.61
CA ARG A 238 5.27 -53.34 -19.45
C ARG A 238 6.13 -54.36 -18.67
N ARG A 239 6.23 -54.23 -17.35
CA ARG A 239 7.04 -55.12 -16.48
C ARG A 239 6.22 -56.10 -15.64
N LEU A 240 4.90 -56.16 -15.82
CA LEU A 240 4.00 -57.03 -15.03
C LEU A 240 4.40 -58.52 -15.07
N LYS A 241 4.81 -59.02 -16.24
CA LYS A 241 5.26 -60.42 -16.39
C LYS A 241 6.51 -60.73 -15.56
N GLU A 242 7.53 -59.86 -15.61
CA GLU A 242 8.74 -60.01 -14.78
C GLU A 242 8.39 -60.02 -13.28
N MET A 243 7.47 -59.17 -12.86
CA MET A 243 7.06 -59.05 -11.47
C MET A 243 6.32 -60.29 -10.97
N GLY A 244 5.42 -60.85 -11.79
CA GLY A 244 4.72 -62.11 -11.48
C GLY A 244 5.67 -63.30 -11.33
N ILE A 245 6.70 -63.38 -12.18
CA ILE A 245 7.74 -64.43 -12.09
C ILE A 245 8.55 -64.28 -10.79
N ARG A 246 8.96 -63.05 -10.43
CA ARG A 246 9.72 -62.80 -9.18
C ARG A 246 8.91 -63.15 -7.92
N LEU A 247 7.62 -62.82 -7.90
CA LEU A 247 6.71 -63.20 -6.82
C LEU A 247 6.57 -64.73 -6.70
N ALA A 248 6.43 -65.44 -7.83
CA ALA A 248 6.37 -66.91 -7.84
C ALA A 248 7.68 -67.57 -7.36
N LEU A 249 8.83 -66.92 -7.56
CA LEU A 249 10.14 -67.35 -7.05
C LEU A 249 10.39 -66.96 -5.58
N GLY A 250 9.41 -66.39 -4.88
CA GLY A 250 9.50 -66.07 -3.45
C GLY A 250 10.01 -64.67 -3.12
N ALA A 251 10.07 -63.74 -4.09
CA ALA A 251 10.44 -62.35 -3.80
C ALA A 251 9.41 -61.68 -2.87
N ARG A 252 9.88 -60.88 -1.92
CA ARG A 252 8.99 -60.19 -0.97
C ARG A 252 8.26 -59.04 -1.68
N PRO A 253 6.99 -58.74 -1.31
CA PRO A 253 6.22 -57.66 -1.94
C PRO A 253 6.92 -56.29 -1.93
N ARG A 254 7.71 -56.01 -0.90
CA ARG A 254 8.53 -54.78 -0.79
C ARG A 254 9.60 -54.66 -1.87
N ASP A 255 10.20 -55.79 -2.28
CA ASP A 255 11.29 -55.81 -3.26
C ASP A 255 10.74 -55.54 -4.67
N VAL A 256 9.50 -56.00 -4.92
CA VAL A 256 8.73 -55.68 -6.13
C VAL A 256 8.34 -54.21 -6.16
N TYR A 257 7.80 -53.66 -5.06
CA TYR A 257 7.48 -52.23 -4.96
C TYR A 257 8.71 -51.34 -5.21
N ARG A 258 9.85 -51.67 -4.59
CA ARG A 258 11.09 -50.91 -4.74
C ARG A 258 11.62 -50.98 -6.18
N ALA A 259 11.47 -52.13 -6.85
CA ALA A 259 11.84 -52.30 -8.26
C ALA A 259 10.98 -51.46 -9.22
N ILE A 260 9.74 -51.10 -8.84
CA ILE A 260 8.86 -50.22 -9.62
C ILE A 260 9.17 -48.75 -9.33
N VAL A 261 9.31 -48.38 -8.05
CA VAL A 261 9.40 -46.97 -7.64
C VAL A 261 10.82 -46.43 -7.82
N ALA A 262 11.86 -47.17 -7.46
CA ALA A 262 13.23 -46.66 -7.43
C ALA A 262 13.75 -46.18 -8.81
N PRO A 263 13.48 -46.87 -9.94
CA PRO A 263 13.90 -46.40 -11.25
C PRO A 263 13.20 -45.11 -11.69
N ASN A 264 11.94 -44.94 -11.29
CA ASN A 264 11.13 -43.76 -11.64
C ASN A 264 11.35 -42.59 -10.68
N ALA A 265 11.87 -42.84 -9.47
CA ALA A 265 12.10 -41.82 -8.46
C ALA A 265 13.18 -40.79 -8.87
N ARG A 266 14.26 -41.23 -9.54
CA ARG A 266 15.33 -40.34 -10.00
C ARG A 266 14.86 -39.28 -10.99
N PRO A 267 14.22 -39.63 -12.14
CA PRO A 267 13.73 -38.63 -13.10
C PRO A 267 12.64 -37.72 -12.51
N LEU A 268 11.79 -38.24 -11.62
CA LEU A 268 10.81 -37.43 -10.88
C LEU A 268 11.51 -36.39 -9.98
N ALA A 269 12.49 -36.82 -9.19
CA ALA A 269 13.23 -35.92 -8.31
C ALA A 269 13.99 -34.84 -9.08
N THR A 270 14.65 -35.20 -10.19
CA THR A 270 15.33 -34.21 -11.05
C THR A 270 14.35 -33.23 -11.68
N GLY A 271 13.19 -33.69 -12.15
CA GLY A 271 12.15 -32.82 -12.69
C GLY A 271 11.61 -31.86 -11.65
N LEU A 272 11.40 -32.33 -10.42
CA LEU A 272 10.93 -31.51 -9.30
C LEU A 272 11.94 -30.42 -8.92
N VAL A 273 13.23 -30.78 -8.83
CA VAL A 273 14.31 -29.83 -8.52
C VAL A 273 14.46 -28.79 -9.63
N LEU A 274 14.50 -29.22 -10.89
CA LEU A 274 14.60 -28.29 -12.02
C LEU A 274 13.38 -27.37 -12.11
N GLY A 275 12.18 -27.90 -11.88
CA GLY A 275 10.95 -27.11 -11.83
C GLY A 275 10.97 -26.06 -10.71
N ALA A 276 11.42 -26.44 -9.51
CA ALA A 276 11.55 -25.51 -8.39
C ALA A 276 12.57 -24.40 -8.66
N VAL A 277 13.72 -24.73 -9.25
CA VAL A 277 14.74 -23.76 -9.64
C VAL A 277 14.19 -22.81 -10.71
N PHE A 278 13.51 -23.34 -11.73
CA PHE A 278 12.92 -22.53 -12.79
C PHE A 278 11.83 -21.58 -12.26
N ALA A 279 10.97 -22.07 -11.37
CA ALA A 279 9.95 -21.25 -10.70
C ALA A 279 10.59 -20.13 -9.85
N ALA A 280 11.67 -20.42 -9.13
CA ALA A 280 12.38 -19.42 -8.33
C ALA A 280 13.00 -18.32 -9.19
N VAL A 281 13.62 -18.70 -10.32
CA VAL A 281 14.21 -17.74 -11.27
C VAL A 281 13.12 -16.84 -11.87
N LEU A 282 12.00 -17.41 -12.31
CA LEU A 282 10.88 -16.64 -12.84
C LEU A 282 10.26 -15.71 -11.80
N ALA A 283 10.16 -16.15 -10.54
CA ALA A 283 9.65 -15.30 -9.45
C ALA A 283 10.54 -14.08 -9.20
N VAL A 284 11.87 -14.27 -9.20
CA VAL A 284 12.83 -13.17 -9.06
C VAL A 284 12.74 -12.20 -10.24
N GLU A 285 12.64 -12.72 -11.45
CA GLU A 285 12.56 -11.87 -12.65
C GLU A 285 11.23 -11.12 -12.73
N ALA A 286 10.12 -11.75 -12.32
CA ALA A 286 8.83 -11.09 -12.19
C ALA A 286 8.86 -9.96 -11.16
N ASP A 287 9.50 -10.16 -9.99
CA ASP A 287 9.67 -9.12 -8.96
C ASP A 287 10.49 -7.93 -9.51
N ARG A 288 11.54 -8.20 -10.29
CA ARG A 288 12.34 -7.14 -10.95
C ARG A 288 11.52 -6.32 -11.94
N LEU A 289 10.78 -6.98 -12.83
CA LEU A 289 9.95 -6.30 -13.83
C LEU A 289 8.80 -5.53 -13.17
N LEU A 290 8.22 -6.07 -12.09
CA LEU A 290 7.18 -5.40 -11.33
C LEU A 290 7.73 -4.21 -10.53
N ALA A 291 8.95 -4.30 -10.01
CA ALA A 291 9.61 -3.20 -9.29
C ALA A 291 9.85 -1.96 -10.17
N GLU A 292 10.00 -2.13 -11.49
CA GLU A 292 10.09 -1.00 -12.43
C GLU A 292 8.76 -0.25 -12.60
N VAL A 293 7.63 -0.91 -12.35
CA VAL A 293 6.28 -0.35 -12.55
C VAL A 293 5.61 0.05 -11.23
N PHE A 294 5.87 -0.70 -10.16
CA PHE A 294 5.32 -0.49 -8.82
C PHE A 294 6.45 -0.59 -7.79
N PRO A 295 6.71 0.45 -6.96
CA PRO A 295 7.76 0.43 -5.95
C PRO A 295 7.35 -0.39 -4.70
N VAL A 296 6.78 -1.59 -4.90
CA VAL A 296 6.37 -2.52 -3.85
C VAL A 296 6.88 -3.91 -4.22
N ARG A 297 7.68 -4.53 -3.34
CA ARG A 297 8.11 -5.93 -3.50
C ARG A 297 6.92 -6.83 -3.17
N ILE A 298 6.39 -7.53 -4.17
CA ILE A 298 5.13 -8.28 -4.04
C ILE A 298 5.39 -9.73 -3.62
N VAL A 299 6.60 -10.27 -3.88
CA VAL A 299 6.88 -11.70 -3.66
C VAL A 299 8.27 -11.90 -3.06
N ASP A 300 8.34 -12.51 -1.87
CA ASP A 300 9.59 -13.10 -1.37
C ASP A 300 9.76 -14.50 -2.01
N PRO A 301 10.73 -14.67 -2.93
CA PRO A 301 10.91 -15.93 -3.68
C PRO A 301 11.30 -17.10 -2.76
N VAL A 302 11.88 -16.83 -1.58
CA VAL A 302 12.21 -17.87 -0.59
C VAL A 302 10.96 -18.29 0.18
N ALA A 303 10.07 -17.35 0.50
CA ALA A 303 8.78 -17.63 1.13
C ALA A 303 7.85 -18.45 0.21
N ALA A 304 7.87 -18.17 -1.10
CA ALA A 304 7.15 -18.94 -2.11
C ALA A 304 7.66 -20.38 -2.23
N LEU A 305 8.98 -20.59 -2.13
CA LEU A 305 9.60 -21.92 -2.18
C LEU A 305 9.34 -22.77 -0.93
N LEU A 306 9.29 -22.12 0.25
CA LEU A 306 9.06 -22.78 1.54
C LEU A 306 7.57 -23.06 1.84
N GLY A 307 6.66 -22.64 0.97
CA GLY A 307 5.23 -22.83 1.17
C GLY A 307 4.66 -22.03 2.34
N THR A 308 5.36 -20.99 2.80
CA THR A 308 4.80 -20.04 3.78
C THR A 308 3.77 -19.18 3.08
N ARG A 309 2.53 -19.67 2.97
CA ARG A 309 1.41 -18.85 2.51
C ARG A 309 1.23 -17.69 3.46
N ALA A 310 1.10 -16.47 2.93
CA ALA A 310 0.65 -15.31 3.69
C ALA A 310 -0.63 -15.63 4.49
N ASP A 311 -1.51 -16.48 3.94
CA ASP A 311 -2.74 -16.99 4.56
C ASP A 311 -2.52 -17.73 5.88
N SER A 312 -1.32 -18.27 6.14
CA SER A 312 -0.98 -18.96 7.40
C SER A 312 -0.44 -18.00 8.47
N ILE A 313 0.05 -16.83 8.08
CA ILE A 313 0.61 -15.81 8.99
C ILE A 313 -0.53 -15.00 9.61
N THR A 314 -1.53 -14.61 8.82
CA THR A 314 -2.71 -13.87 9.30
C THR A 314 -3.40 -14.50 10.52
N PRO A 315 -3.81 -15.79 10.50
CA PRO A 315 -4.43 -16.41 11.67
C PRO A 315 -3.48 -16.54 12.86
N LEU A 316 -2.17 -16.70 12.62
CA LEU A 316 -1.17 -16.71 13.69
C LEU A 316 -1.06 -15.34 14.38
N ILE A 317 -1.00 -14.26 13.60
CA ILE A 317 -0.94 -12.90 14.15
C ILE A 317 -2.24 -12.54 14.89
N LEU A 318 -3.41 -12.87 14.34
CA LEU A 318 -4.68 -12.69 15.04
C LEU A 318 -4.75 -13.50 16.35
N SER A 319 -4.14 -14.68 16.39
CA SER A 319 -4.04 -15.46 17.64
C SER A 319 -3.17 -14.78 18.69
N LEU A 320 -2.06 -14.12 18.28
CA LEU A 320 -1.20 -13.35 19.19
C LEU A 320 -1.93 -12.10 19.71
N GLU A 321 -2.69 -11.43 18.85
CA GLU A 321 -3.56 -10.31 19.25
C GLU A 321 -4.61 -10.75 20.28
N ALA A 322 -5.29 -11.87 20.04
CA ALA A 322 -6.25 -12.43 20.98
C ALA A 322 -5.60 -12.79 22.33
N GLN A 323 -4.42 -13.40 22.31
CA GLN A 323 -3.67 -13.73 23.53
C GLN A 323 -3.20 -12.49 24.29
N ARG A 324 -2.78 -11.45 23.58
CA ARG A 324 -2.41 -10.16 24.18
C ARG A 324 -3.62 -9.52 24.87
N ARG A 325 -4.78 -9.52 24.22
CA ARG A 325 -6.03 -9.02 24.81
C ARG A 325 -6.42 -9.80 26.05
N ALA A 326 -6.36 -11.13 26.00
CA ALA A 326 -6.62 -11.99 27.14
C ALA A 326 -5.67 -11.66 28.31
N ALA A 327 -4.37 -11.48 28.03
CA ALA A 327 -3.38 -11.11 29.04
C ALA A 327 -3.71 -9.76 29.73
N HIS A 328 -4.18 -8.76 28.98
CA HIS A 328 -4.62 -7.49 29.56
C HIS A 328 -5.91 -7.62 30.40
N LEU A 329 -6.82 -8.52 30.04
CA LEU A 329 -8.06 -8.78 30.80
C LEU A 329 -7.79 -9.58 32.08
N THR A 330 -6.88 -10.54 32.04
CA THR A 330 -6.55 -11.41 33.19
C THR A 330 -5.45 -10.84 34.08
N GLY A 331 -4.73 -9.81 33.64
CA GLY A 331 -3.55 -9.28 34.35
C GLY A 331 -2.30 -10.16 34.21
N ASP A 332 -2.26 -11.06 33.20
CA ASP A 332 -1.14 -11.97 32.96
C ASP A 332 0.05 -11.24 32.29
N ALA A 333 0.86 -10.62 33.14
CA ALA A 333 2.02 -9.84 32.71
C ALA A 333 3.11 -10.69 32.03
N ASP A 334 3.25 -11.97 32.40
CA ASP A 334 4.27 -12.85 31.84
C ASP A 334 3.89 -13.30 30.42
N ARG A 335 2.59 -13.55 30.18
CA ARG A 335 2.09 -13.80 28.83
C ARG A 335 2.27 -12.57 27.94
N LEU A 336 1.95 -11.38 28.45
CA LEU A 336 2.19 -10.13 27.72
C LEU A 336 3.68 -9.95 27.39
N ALA A 337 4.57 -10.18 28.36
CA ALA A 337 6.03 -10.09 28.16
C ALA A 337 6.55 -11.04 27.08
N SER A 338 5.92 -12.22 26.90
CA SER A 338 6.30 -13.19 25.85
C SER A 338 5.93 -12.74 24.44
N ILE A 339 4.89 -11.91 24.30
CA ILE A 339 4.40 -11.39 23.01
C ILE A 339 5.17 -10.14 22.60
N LEU A 340 5.59 -9.31 23.56
CA LEU A 340 6.32 -8.08 23.31
C LEU A 340 7.81 -8.33 23.05
N ALA A 341 8.37 -7.68 22.03
CA ALA A 341 9.82 -7.67 21.78
C ALA A 341 10.57 -6.82 22.83
N ASP A 342 11.85 -7.10 23.06
CA ASP A 342 12.63 -6.39 24.10
C ASP A 342 12.82 -4.90 23.81
N ASP A 343 12.85 -4.53 22.53
CA ASP A 343 12.88 -3.15 22.01
C ASP A 343 11.47 -2.57 21.78
N PHE A 344 10.42 -3.19 22.33
CA PHE A 344 9.04 -2.76 22.08
C PHE A 344 8.78 -1.31 22.49
N VAL A 345 8.16 -0.56 21.57
CA VAL A 345 7.72 0.82 21.78
C VAL A 345 6.22 0.93 21.56
N ASP A 346 5.53 1.51 22.53
CA ASP A 346 4.12 1.83 22.45
C ASP A 346 3.90 3.34 22.55
N VAL A 347 3.03 3.88 21.70
CA VAL A 347 2.53 5.25 21.79
C VAL A 347 1.04 5.18 22.08
N ALA A 348 0.69 5.48 23.34
CA ALA A 348 -0.69 5.48 23.79
C ALA A 348 -1.50 6.60 23.10
N ALA A 349 -2.82 6.46 23.12
CA ALA A 349 -3.74 7.48 22.58
C ALA A 349 -3.65 8.86 23.25
N THR A 350 -2.96 8.97 24.38
CA THR A 350 -2.63 10.23 25.06
C THR A 350 -1.31 10.86 24.58
N GLY A 351 -0.61 10.23 23.62
CA GLY A 351 0.72 10.61 23.17
C GLY A 351 1.86 10.11 24.06
N MET A 352 1.55 9.45 25.18
CA MET A 352 2.57 8.92 26.09
C MET A 352 3.29 7.72 25.48
N ARG A 353 4.62 7.78 25.44
CA ARG A 353 5.47 6.67 25.01
C ARG A 353 5.73 5.70 26.17
N ARG A 354 5.56 4.40 25.92
CA ARG A 354 5.80 3.31 26.87
C ARG A 354 6.73 2.27 26.27
N THR A 355 7.57 1.68 27.12
CA THR A 355 8.43 0.54 26.80
C THR A 355 7.75 -0.78 27.12
N LYS A 356 8.37 -1.92 26.74
CA LYS A 356 7.96 -3.26 27.19
C LYS A 356 7.80 -3.33 28.70
N GLN A 357 8.83 -2.91 29.44
CA GLN A 357 8.86 -3.01 30.90
C GLN A 357 7.70 -2.24 31.53
N GLN A 358 7.43 -1.02 31.06
CA GLN A 358 6.30 -0.21 31.53
C GLN A 358 4.94 -0.87 31.23
N ASN A 359 4.75 -1.44 30.03
CA ASN A 359 3.50 -2.15 29.69
C ASN A 359 3.27 -3.39 30.57
N VAL A 360 4.35 -4.16 30.81
CA VAL A 360 4.32 -5.37 31.63
C VAL A 360 4.06 -5.02 33.09
N ASP A 361 4.75 -4.00 33.62
CA ASP A 361 4.60 -3.58 35.02
C ASP A 361 3.23 -2.92 35.28
N GLU A 362 2.71 -2.10 34.36
CA GLU A 362 1.35 -1.54 34.44
C GLU A 362 0.28 -2.65 34.49
N THR A 363 0.49 -3.73 33.73
CA THR A 363 -0.39 -4.90 33.72
C THR A 363 -0.27 -5.70 35.02
N ARG A 364 0.96 -5.92 35.51
CA ARG A 364 1.24 -6.64 36.76
C ARG A 364 0.68 -5.93 37.99
N THR A 365 0.86 -4.61 38.04
CA THR A 365 0.45 -3.75 39.16
C THR A 365 -1.01 -3.34 39.09
N HIS A 366 -1.75 -3.75 38.05
CA HIS A 366 -3.16 -3.41 37.83
C HIS A 366 -3.45 -1.90 37.85
N VAL A 367 -2.45 -1.08 37.49
CA VAL A 367 -2.62 0.37 37.27
C VAL A 367 -3.69 0.61 36.20
N ILE A 368 -3.71 -0.24 35.18
CA ILE A 368 -4.80 -0.33 34.21
C ILE A 368 -5.44 -1.72 34.35
N LYS A 369 -6.67 -1.77 34.84
CA LYS A 369 -7.45 -3.01 34.94
C LYS A 369 -8.58 -3.00 33.93
N TRP A 370 -8.46 -3.80 32.89
CA TRP A 370 -9.50 -3.95 31.88
C TRP A 370 -10.60 -4.90 32.37
N THR A 371 -11.85 -4.49 32.23
CA THR A 371 -13.02 -5.33 32.49
C THR A 371 -13.68 -5.78 31.18
N SER A 372 -13.50 -5.03 30.11
CA SER A 372 -13.91 -5.39 28.76
C SER A 372 -12.89 -4.90 27.73
N LEU A 373 -12.61 -5.72 26.72
CA LEU A 373 -11.69 -5.39 25.64
C LEU A 373 -12.13 -6.10 24.35
N ILE A 374 -12.91 -5.41 23.54
CA ILE A 374 -13.53 -5.95 22.32
C ILE A 374 -12.84 -5.33 21.12
N ALA A 375 -12.25 -6.16 20.25
CA ALA A 375 -11.70 -5.73 18.98
C ALA A 375 -12.76 -5.80 17.88
N LYS A 376 -12.71 -4.83 16.96
CA LYS A 376 -13.59 -4.72 15.79
C LYS A 376 -12.75 -4.36 14.58
N ASN A 377 -13.17 -4.80 13.39
CA ASN A 377 -12.55 -4.47 12.12
C ASN A 377 -11.03 -4.74 12.11
N GLU A 378 -10.59 -5.84 12.71
CA GLU A 378 -9.18 -6.23 12.69
C GLU A 378 -8.79 -6.70 11.30
N GLN A 379 -7.74 -6.08 10.77
CA GLN A 379 -7.13 -6.43 9.51
C GLN A 379 -5.65 -6.69 9.75
N VAL A 380 -5.14 -7.79 9.19
CA VAL A 380 -3.73 -8.12 9.18
C VAL A 380 -3.19 -7.94 7.78
N GLN A 381 -2.20 -7.07 7.65
CA GLN A 381 -1.42 -6.90 6.44
C GLN A 381 -0.08 -7.60 6.62
N VAL A 382 0.12 -8.70 5.88
CA VAL A 382 1.38 -9.43 5.86
C VAL A 382 2.25 -8.84 4.76
N PHE A 383 3.47 -8.41 5.10
CA PHE A 383 4.41 -7.82 4.15
C PHE A 383 5.34 -8.89 3.57
N ASP A 384 5.87 -9.75 4.43
CA ASP A 384 6.74 -10.87 4.04
C ASP A 384 6.71 -11.99 5.09
N SER A 385 7.64 -12.94 5.00
CA SER A 385 7.76 -14.07 5.94
C SER A 385 8.22 -13.67 7.36
N THR A 386 8.54 -12.40 7.57
CA THR A 386 9.13 -11.82 8.76
C THR A 386 8.44 -10.57 9.31
N ALA A 387 7.54 -9.93 8.57
CA ALA A 387 6.87 -8.69 8.97
C ALA A 387 5.36 -8.70 8.70
N ALA A 388 4.58 -8.26 9.68
CA ALA A 388 3.14 -8.08 9.57
C ALA A 388 2.67 -6.86 10.38
N ILE A 389 1.63 -6.19 9.90
CA ILE A 389 0.98 -5.08 10.62
C ILE A 389 -0.47 -5.47 10.89
N VAL A 390 -0.93 -5.16 12.10
CA VAL A 390 -2.34 -5.27 12.49
C VAL A 390 -2.90 -3.87 12.63
N ILE A 391 -4.03 -3.61 11.98
CA ILE A 391 -4.81 -2.40 12.14
C ILE A 391 -6.19 -2.82 12.63
N GLY A 392 -6.73 -2.12 13.63
CA GLY A 392 -8.04 -2.43 14.15
C GLY A 392 -8.63 -1.35 15.03
N GLU A 393 -9.88 -1.54 15.40
CA GLU A 393 -10.55 -0.75 16.41
C GLU A 393 -10.72 -1.57 17.68
N GLN A 394 -10.67 -0.92 18.83
CA GLN A 394 -10.86 -1.55 20.12
C GLN A 394 -11.79 -0.69 20.98
N GLU A 395 -12.83 -1.31 21.49
CA GLU A 395 -13.72 -0.75 22.50
C GLU A 395 -13.45 -1.47 23.81
N GLY A 396 -13.08 -0.73 24.85
CA GLY A 396 -12.78 -1.32 26.14
C GLY A 396 -13.19 -0.42 27.30
N SER A 397 -13.45 -1.06 28.42
CA SER A 397 -13.74 -0.41 29.69
C SER A 397 -12.91 -1.02 30.80
N GLY A 398 -12.69 -0.26 31.85
CA GLY A 398 -11.85 -0.68 32.95
C GLY A 398 -11.66 0.41 34.00
N THR A 399 -10.65 0.25 34.83
CA THR A 399 -10.21 1.27 35.78
C THR A 399 -8.76 1.65 35.52
N TYR A 400 -8.46 2.94 35.64
CA TYR A 400 -7.12 3.51 35.58
C TYR A 400 -6.83 4.17 36.93
N ASN A 401 -5.87 3.66 37.70
CA ASN A 401 -5.65 4.07 39.10
C ASN A 401 -6.95 4.10 39.93
N GLY A 402 -7.80 3.07 39.74
CA GLY A 402 -9.09 2.95 40.42
C GLY A 402 -10.24 3.80 39.83
N GLN A 403 -9.96 4.77 38.95
CA GLN A 403 -11.00 5.58 38.30
C GLN A 403 -11.57 4.86 37.07
N PRO A 404 -12.91 4.74 36.93
CA PRO A 404 -13.50 4.05 35.80
C PRO A 404 -13.27 4.82 34.50
N PHE A 405 -13.06 4.09 33.41
CA PHE A 405 -12.98 4.66 32.07
C PHE A 405 -13.65 3.75 31.04
N VAL A 406 -14.13 4.36 29.97
CA VAL A 406 -14.55 3.70 28.73
C VAL A 406 -13.81 4.39 27.60
N ARG A 407 -13.17 3.60 26.73
CA ARG A 407 -12.41 4.12 25.60
C ARG A 407 -12.69 3.32 24.35
N LYS A 408 -12.86 4.06 23.26
CA LYS A 408 -12.82 3.54 21.91
C LYS A 408 -11.56 4.06 21.24
N ILE A 409 -10.73 3.17 20.74
CA ILE A 409 -9.45 3.50 20.12
C ILE A 409 -9.32 2.83 18.76
N ARG A 410 -8.58 3.46 17.85
CA ARG A 410 -7.98 2.79 16.70
C ARG A 410 -6.54 2.48 17.04
N TYR A 411 -6.02 1.35 16.59
CA TYR A 411 -4.64 0.98 16.84
C TYR A 411 -3.95 0.42 15.59
N ILE A 412 -2.64 0.58 15.57
CA ILE A 412 -1.70 -0.04 14.63
C ILE A 412 -0.67 -0.78 15.47
N ARG A 413 -0.37 -2.03 15.11
CA ARG A 413 0.63 -2.86 15.78
C ARG A 413 1.52 -3.53 14.75
N VAL A 414 2.83 -3.45 14.95
CA VAL A 414 3.82 -4.04 14.06
C VAL A 414 4.39 -5.30 14.70
N TYR A 415 4.36 -6.40 13.96
CA TYR A 415 4.91 -7.70 14.34
C TYR A 415 6.09 -8.03 13.46
N LEU A 416 7.19 -8.44 14.09
CA LEU A 416 8.36 -8.98 13.40
C LEU A 416 8.66 -10.39 13.89
N LYS A 417 9.14 -11.24 12.97
CA LYS A 417 9.63 -12.58 13.26
C LYS A 417 11.13 -12.51 13.55
N ARG A 418 11.52 -12.73 14.80
CA ARG A 418 12.92 -12.73 15.25
C ARG A 418 13.25 -14.07 15.88
N ASN A 419 14.37 -14.67 15.50
CA ASN A 419 14.79 -16.00 15.98
C ASN A 419 13.67 -17.07 15.85
N GLY A 420 12.91 -17.01 14.76
CA GLY A 420 11.80 -17.93 14.48
C GLY A 420 10.51 -17.66 15.25
N ARG A 421 10.44 -16.63 16.12
CA ARG A 421 9.26 -16.27 16.91
C ARG A 421 8.71 -14.91 16.50
N TRP A 422 7.39 -14.80 16.38
CA TRP A 422 6.71 -13.53 16.13
C TRP A 422 6.56 -12.74 17.42
N GLN A 423 6.94 -11.48 17.38
CA GLN A 423 6.85 -10.57 18.52
C GLN A 423 6.32 -9.21 18.06
N ASN A 424 5.54 -8.56 18.91
CA ASN A 424 5.09 -7.21 18.68
C ASN A 424 6.21 -6.23 19.05
N VAL A 425 6.68 -5.45 18.07
CA VAL A 425 7.81 -4.52 18.22
C VAL A 425 7.36 -3.07 18.34
N ALA A 426 6.18 -2.74 17.82
CA ALA A 426 5.62 -1.42 17.97
C ALA A 426 4.10 -1.46 18.11
N ALA A 427 3.57 -0.52 18.89
CA ALA A 427 2.14 -0.26 18.98
C ALA A 427 1.89 1.26 18.97
N GLN A 428 0.82 1.66 18.32
CA GLN A 428 0.31 3.01 18.40
C GLN A 428 -1.22 2.96 18.51
N SER A 429 -1.78 3.85 19.30
CA SER A 429 -3.24 3.99 19.42
C SER A 429 -3.66 5.45 19.35
N ALA A 430 -4.89 5.68 18.92
CA ALA A 430 -5.53 7.00 18.87
C ALA A 430 -6.99 6.88 19.34
N LEU A 431 -7.49 7.90 20.04
CA LEU A 431 -8.89 7.93 20.48
C LEU A 431 -9.82 8.08 19.27
N ILE A 432 -10.91 7.31 19.26
CA ILE A 432 -12.01 7.50 18.32
C ILE A 432 -13.00 8.44 19.01
N ALA A 433 -13.17 9.63 18.45
CA ALA A 433 -14.16 10.60 18.94
C ALA A 433 -15.57 9.98 18.90
N GLN A 434 -16.29 10.09 20.02
CA GLN A 434 -17.69 9.67 20.13
C GLN A 434 -18.61 10.57 19.32
#